data_AF-A0ABD1GRR1-F1
#
_entry.id   AF-A0ABD1GRR1-F1
#
_cell.length_a   1.000
_cell.length_b   1.000
_cell.length_c   1.000
_cell.angle_alpha   90.00
_cell.angle_beta   90.00
_cell.angle_gamma   90.00
#
_symmetry.space_group_name_H-M   'P 1'
#
loop_
_entity.id
_entity.type
_entity.pdbx_description
1 polymer ?
#
loop_
_entity_poly.entity_id
_entity_poly.type
_entity_poly.pdbx_seq_one_letter_code
_entity_poly.pdbx_strand_id
1 'polypeptide(L)'
;MALKFLHLVVVFLLSLSFVIKSPAADALVFDSKSYLQRYGYFEYAQLNLEAGASEEQILELAMKTYQGNFGIKPSGILDDETLSAMMVARCGNRDITGGVNSMKPRNRNPAVEPIVGVEL
;
A
#
# COMPACT_ATOMS: atom_id res chain seq x y z
N MET A 1 8.49 49.78 28.81
CA MET A 1 9.06 49.31 27.51
C MET A 1 9.50 47.84 27.53
N ALA A 2 9.98 47.30 28.66
CA ALA A 2 10.45 45.92 28.76
C ALA A 2 9.38 44.83 28.45
N LEU A 3 8.11 45.05 28.80
CA LEU A 3 7.03 44.07 28.59
C LEU A 3 6.69 43.83 27.10
N LYS A 4 6.81 44.87 26.26
CA LYS A 4 6.61 44.78 24.80
C LYS A 4 7.76 44.03 24.12
N PHE A 5 8.99 44.19 24.63
CA PHE A 5 10.14 43.42 24.19
C PHE A 5 10.02 41.93 24.56
N LEU A 6 9.56 41.63 25.79
CA LEU A 6 9.34 40.26 26.22
C LEU A 6 8.28 39.54 25.38
N HIS A 7 7.17 40.21 25.06
CA HIS A 7 6.15 39.66 24.15
C HIS A 7 6.69 39.42 22.74
N LEU A 8 7.48 40.35 22.19
CA LEU A 8 8.09 40.18 20.86
C LEU A 8 9.06 38.99 20.82
N VAL A 9 9.86 38.81 21.88
CA VAL A 9 10.80 37.69 21.99
C VAL A 9 10.06 36.35 22.13
N VAL A 10 8.99 36.29 22.93
CA VAL A 10 8.18 35.06 23.09
C VAL A 10 7.46 34.70 21.79
N VAL A 11 6.90 35.67 21.06
CA VAL A 11 6.27 35.42 19.76
C VAL A 11 7.29 34.96 18.72
N PHE A 12 8.51 35.53 18.74
CA PHE A 12 9.59 35.12 17.86
C PHE A 12 10.09 33.69 18.18
N LEU A 13 10.25 33.34 19.45
CA LEU A 13 10.64 31.99 19.86
C LEU A 13 9.55 30.94 19.56
N LEU A 14 8.28 31.28 19.73
CA LEU A 14 7.16 30.40 19.33
C LEU A 14 7.08 30.24 17.81
N SER A 15 7.47 31.25 17.03
CA SER A 15 7.52 31.15 15.56
C SER A 15 8.68 30.30 15.04
N LEU A 16 9.78 30.18 15.79
CA LEU A 16 10.94 29.35 15.42
C LEU A 16 10.58 27.85 15.41
N SER A 17 9.68 27.42 16.30
CA SER A 17 9.17 26.04 16.36
C SER A 17 8.24 25.67 15.19
N PHE A 18 7.75 26.65 14.42
CA PHE A 18 6.83 26.41 13.29
C PHE A 18 7.57 26.12 11.97
N VAL A 19 8.89 26.36 11.91
CA VAL A 19 9.70 26.25 10.67
C VAL A 19 10.75 25.15 10.79
N ILE A 20 10.34 23.97 11.26
CA ILE A 20 11.08 22.71 11.02
C ILE A 20 10.08 21.65 10.52
N LYS A 21 9.21 22.00 9.56
CA LYS A 21 8.58 20.99 8.71
C LYS A 21 9.60 20.66 7.62
N SER A 22 10.47 19.70 7.92
CA SER A 22 11.48 19.23 6.97
C SER A 22 10.79 18.80 5.66
N PRO A 23 11.22 19.27 4.47
CA PRO A 23 10.60 18.93 3.18
C PRO A 23 10.84 17.47 2.75
N ALA A 24 11.45 16.64 3.62
CA ALA A 24 11.70 15.22 3.36
C ALA A 24 10.44 14.34 3.43
N ALA A 25 9.30 14.87 3.91
CA ALA A 25 8.07 14.10 4.08
C ALA A 25 7.23 13.95 2.78
N ASP A 26 7.55 14.70 1.73
CA ASP A 26 7.02 14.50 0.37
C ASP A 26 7.95 13.62 -0.47
N ALA A 27 8.71 12.72 0.18
CA ALA A 27 9.29 11.57 -0.51
C ALA A 27 8.17 10.90 -1.31
N LEU A 28 8.36 10.81 -2.63
CA LEU A 28 7.48 10.23 -3.64
C LEU A 28 6.70 9.02 -3.09
N VAL A 29 5.53 9.27 -2.50
CA VAL A 29 4.76 8.23 -1.83
C VAL A 29 4.25 7.30 -2.92
N PHE A 30 4.72 6.06 -2.91
CA PHE A 30 4.23 5.06 -3.84
C PHE A 30 2.77 4.74 -3.53
N ASP A 31 1.87 5.06 -4.47
CA ASP A 31 0.46 4.75 -4.35
C ASP A 31 0.19 3.30 -4.77
N SER A 32 0.26 2.39 -3.78
CA SER A 32 -0.01 0.97 -4.00
C SER A 32 -1.46 0.70 -4.39
N LYS A 33 -2.43 1.51 -3.97
CA LYS A 33 -3.84 1.34 -4.34
C LYS A 33 -4.00 1.53 -5.84
N SER A 34 -3.48 2.64 -6.38
CA SER A 34 -3.52 2.91 -7.82
C SER A 34 -2.82 1.82 -8.63
N TYR A 35 -1.69 1.29 -8.13
CA TYR A 35 -1.01 0.17 -8.76
C TYR A 35 -1.88 -1.10 -8.77
N LEU A 36 -2.44 -1.48 -7.63
CA LEU A 36 -3.26 -2.68 -7.47
C LEU A 36 -4.52 -2.61 -8.34
N GLN A 37 -5.15 -1.44 -8.48
CA GLN A 37 -6.26 -1.20 -9.40
C GLN A 37 -5.82 -1.37 -10.86
N ARG A 38 -4.71 -0.72 -11.25
CA ARG A 38 -4.18 -0.78 -12.62
C ARG A 38 -3.96 -2.21 -13.09
N TYR A 39 -3.45 -3.09 -12.22
CA TYR A 39 -3.15 -4.49 -12.58
C TYR A 39 -4.25 -5.50 -12.22
N GLY A 40 -5.38 -5.05 -11.67
CA GLY A 40 -6.58 -5.88 -11.46
C GLY A 40 -6.70 -6.60 -10.14
N TYR A 41 -5.81 -6.31 -9.19
CA TYR A 41 -5.83 -6.91 -7.86
C TYR A 41 -6.92 -6.34 -6.97
N PHE A 42 -7.20 -5.05 -7.08
CA PHE A 42 -8.22 -4.41 -6.25
C PHE A 42 -9.62 -4.92 -6.58
N GLU A 43 -9.97 -4.99 -7.87
CA GLU A 43 -11.27 -5.51 -8.32
C GLU A 43 -11.39 -7.01 -8.03
N TYR A 44 -10.30 -7.77 -8.17
CA TYR A 44 -10.27 -9.16 -7.74
C TYR A 44 -10.63 -9.30 -6.26
N ALA A 45 -9.99 -8.52 -5.39
CA ALA A 45 -10.27 -8.55 -3.96
C ALA A 45 -11.72 -8.18 -3.63
N GLN A 46 -12.28 -7.16 -4.29
CA GLN A 46 -13.70 -6.78 -4.12
C GLN A 46 -14.67 -7.91 -4.47
N LEU A 47 -14.36 -8.71 -5.50
CA LEU A 47 -15.20 -9.83 -5.93
C LEU A 47 -15.08 -11.06 -5.03
N ASN A 48 -14.02 -11.16 -4.22
CA ASN A 48 -13.72 -12.32 -3.37
C ASN A 48 -13.91 -12.01 -1.87
N LEU A 49 -14.45 -10.84 -1.54
CA LEU A 49 -14.81 -10.45 -0.17
C LEU A 49 -16.32 -10.29 -0.05
N GLU A 50 -16.80 -10.42 1.19
CA GLU A 50 -18.20 -10.22 1.53
C GLU A 50 -18.67 -8.78 1.25
N ALA A 51 -19.96 -8.64 0.95
CA ALA A 51 -20.59 -7.34 0.77
C ALA A 51 -20.42 -6.48 2.04
N GLY A 52 -19.87 -5.28 1.88
CA GLY A 52 -19.60 -4.36 3.00
C GLY A 52 -18.18 -4.45 3.58
N ALA A 53 -17.28 -5.21 2.97
CA ALA A 53 -15.85 -5.17 3.32
C ALA A 53 -15.29 -3.75 3.27
N SER A 54 -14.45 -3.42 4.25
CA SER A 54 -13.78 -2.11 4.32
C SER A 54 -12.72 -1.97 3.23
N GLU A 55 -12.32 -0.73 2.94
CA GLU A 55 -11.27 -0.49 1.96
C GLU A 55 -9.93 -1.12 2.39
N GLU A 56 -9.64 -1.12 3.69
CA GLU A 56 -8.44 -1.74 4.25
C GLU A 56 -8.42 -3.26 4.02
N GLN A 57 -9.57 -3.93 4.19
CA GLN A 57 -9.69 -5.38 3.93
C GLN A 57 -9.48 -5.70 2.44
N ILE A 58 -10.04 -4.87 1.55
CA ILE A 58 -9.86 -5.00 0.11
C ILE A 58 -8.38 -4.82 -0.27
N LEU A 59 -7.73 -3.78 0.27
CA LEU A 59 -6.32 -3.51 0.02
C LEU A 59 -5.41 -4.62 0.55
N GLU A 60 -5.69 -5.14 1.74
CA GLU A 60 -4.94 -6.24 2.34
C GLU A 60 -5.01 -7.49 1.46
N LEU A 61 -6.21 -7.90 1.02
CA LEU A 61 -6.38 -9.06 0.14
C LEU A 61 -5.74 -8.84 -1.24
N ALA A 62 -5.90 -7.65 -1.83
CA ALA A 62 -5.27 -7.29 -3.09
C ALA A 62 -3.74 -7.38 -3.00
N MET A 63 -3.16 -6.89 -1.89
CA MET A 63 -1.73 -6.95 -1.63
C MET A 63 -1.24 -8.39 -1.44
N LYS A 64 -1.93 -9.20 -0.62
CA LYS A 64 -1.61 -10.62 -0.45
C LYS A 64 -1.64 -11.38 -1.78
N THR A 65 -2.63 -11.08 -2.63
CA THR A 65 -2.77 -11.68 -3.96
C THR A 65 -1.59 -11.31 -4.86
N TYR A 66 -1.19 -10.05 -4.89
CA TYR A 66 0.01 -9.60 -5.61
C TYR A 66 1.25 -10.34 -5.09
N GLN A 67 1.49 -10.32 -3.79
CA GLN A 67 2.65 -10.96 -3.18
C GLN A 67 2.71 -12.45 -3.53
N GLY A 68 1.60 -13.18 -3.41
CA GLY A 68 1.51 -14.59 -3.79
C GLY A 68 1.81 -14.85 -5.27
N ASN A 69 1.31 -14.00 -6.17
CA ASN A 69 1.57 -14.10 -7.61
C ASN A 69 3.05 -13.93 -7.97
N PHE A 70 3.75 -13.05 -7.26
CA PHE A 70 5.18 -12.77 -7.47
C PHE A 70 6.10 -13.65 -6.61
N GLY A 71 5.54 -14.54 -5.78
CA GLY A 71 6.31 -15.43 -4.91
C GLY A 71 6.91 -14.74 -3.68
N ILE A 72 6.37 -13.58 -3.32
CA ILE A 72 6.68 -12.82 -2.11
C ILE A 72 5.80 -13.37 -0.97
N LYS A 73 6.28 -13.29 0.27
CA LYS A 73 5.47 -13.69 1.44
C LYS A 73 4.20 -12.82 1.51
N PRO A 74 2.97 -13.40 1.59
CA PRO A 74 1.73 -12.63 1.55
C PRO A 74 1.44 -11.94 2.90
N SER A 75 2.20 -10.89 3.21
CA SER A 75 2.06 -10.07 4.42
C SER A 75 0.83 -9.18 4.42
N GLY A 76 0.31 -8.82 3.24
CA GLY A 76 -0.82 -7.90 3.08
C GLY A 76 -0.48 -6.42 3.25
N ILE A 77 0.81 -6.10 3.46
CA ILE A 77 1.32 -4.74 3.61
C ILE A 77 2.34 -4.42 2.51
N LEU A 78 2.55 -3.13 2.25
CA LEU A 78 3.60 -2.65 1.36
C LEU A 78 4.96 -2.66 2.09
N ASP A 79 5.57 -3.83 2.21
CA ASP A 79 6.94 -3.99 2.72
C ASP A 79 8.01 -3.70 1.64
N ASP A 80 9.28 -3.61 2.04
CA ASP A 80 10.38 -3.23 1.16
C ASP A 80 10.55 -4.18 -0.03
N GLU A 81 10.31 -5.49 0.17
CA GLU A 81 10.37 -6.50 -0.89
C GLU A 81 9.24 -6.27 -1.91
N THR A 82 8.02 -6.04 -1.42
CA THR A 82 6.84 -5.75 -2.25
C THR A 82 6.99 -4.43 -3.01
N LEU A 83 7.44 -3.38 -2.34
CA LEU A 83 7.70 -2.08 -2.97
C LEU A 83 8.75 -2.21 -4.07
N SER A 84 9.86 -2.89 -3.78
CA SER A 84 10.93 -3.13 -4.75
C SER A 84 10.40 -3.87 -5.98
N ALA A 85 9.56 -4.90 -5.79
CA ALA A 85 8.96 -5.65 -6.89
C ALA A 85 7.96 -4.81 -7.71
N MET A 86 7.14 -3.98 -7.06
CA MET A 86 6.17 -3.11 -7.74
C MET A 86 6.85 -2.00 -8.56
N MET A 87 8.03 -1.54 -8.14
CA MET A 87 8.82 -0.52 -8.85
C MET A 87 9.57 -1.06 -10.08
N VAL A 88 9.67 -2.37 -10.27
CA VAL A 88 10.29 -2.96 -11.46
C VAL A 88 9.46 -2.60 -12.71
N ALA A 89 10.13 -2.05 -13.72
CA ALA A 89 9.50 -1.75 -15.01
C ALA A 89 8.88 -3.01 -15.62
N ARG A 90 7.62 -2.91 -16.06
CA ARG A 90 6.82 -4.03 -16.55
C ARG A 90 5.92 -3.63 -17.72
N CYS A 91 5.33 -4.62 -18.39
CA CYS A 91 4.31 -4.34 -19.39
C CYS A 91 3.03 -3.79 -18.73
N GLY A 92 2.28 -2.96 -19.45
CA GLY A 92 1.06 -2.33 -18.93
C GLY A 92 -0.19 -3.21 -18.91
N ASN A 93 -0.07 -4.50 -19.24
CA ASN A 93 -1.18 -5.44 -19.24
C ASN A 93 -1.58 -5.79 -17.79
N ARG A 94 -2.88 -6.00 -17.55
CA ARG A 94 -3.37 -6.43 -16.24
C ARG A 94 -2.89 -7.85 -15.92
N ASP A 95 -2.67 -8.11 -14.63
CA ASP A 95 -2.32 -9.44 -14.13
C ASP A 95 -3.58 -10.31 -13.96
N ILE A 96 -4.67 -9.67 -13.52
CA ILE A 96 -5.97 -10.32 -13.32
C ILE A 96 -6.99 -9.63 -14.24
N THR A 97 -7.71 -10.43 -15.02
CA THR A 97 -8.76 -9.95 -15.92
C THR A 97 -10.05 -10.72 -15.66
N GLY A 98 -11.18 -10.02 -15.64
CA GLY A 98 -12.50 -10.63 -15.43
C GLY A 98 -12.68 -11.33 -14.08
N GLY A 99 -11.94 -10.89 -13.04
CA GLY A 99 -11.98 -11.52 -11.72
C GLY A 99 -11.25 -12.88 -11.64
N VAL A 100 -10.59 -13.32 -12.71
CA VAL A 100 -9.87 -14.59 -12.75
C VAL A 100 -8.38 -14.35 -12.62
N ASN A 101 -7.78 -14.82 -11.52
CA ASN A 101 -6.34 -14.84 -11.35
C ASN A 101 -5.75 -16.12 -11.96
N SER A 102 -5.03 -15.99 -13.08
CA SER A 102 -4.42 -17.11 -13.81
C SER A 102 -2.93 -17.32 -13.49
N MET A 103 -2.34 -16.43 -12.68
CA MET A 103 -0.93 -16.54 -12.30
C MET A 103 -0.74 -17.73 -11.37
N LYS A 104 0.25 -18.58 -11.67
CA LYS A 104 0.66 -19.66 -10.77
C LYS A 104 1.66 -19.09 -9.75
N PRO A 105 1.42 -19.21 -8.44
CA PRO A 105 2.38 -18.77 -7.43
C PRO A 105 3.72 -19.47 -7.63
N ARG A 106 4.81 -18.70 -7.68
CA ARG A 106 6.15 -19.21 -8.03
C ARG A 106 6.73 -20.17 -6.97
N ASN A 107 6.27 -20.09 -5.72
CA ASN A 107 6.64 -20.98 -4.62
C ASN A 107 5.42 -21.27 -3.74
N ARG A 108 4.76 -22.43 -3.91
CA ARG A 108 3.85 -22.93 -2.88
C ARG A 108 4.69 -23.49 -1.74
N ASN A 109 4.91 -22.71 -0.69
CA ASN A 109 5.24 -23.29 0.61
C ASN A 109 3.94 -23.92 1.14
N PRO A 110 3.85 -25.26 1.33
CA PRO A 110 2.60 -25.92 1.69
C PRO A 110 2.04 -25.51 3.07
N ALA A 111 2.81 -24.74 3.85
CA ALA A 111 2.40 -24.18 5.14
C ALA A 111 1.71 -22.80 5.05
N VAL A 112 1.57 -22.22 3.86
CA VAL A 112 0.80 -20.99 3.65
C VAL A 112 -0.56 -21.40 3.09
N GLU A 113 -1.62 -21.16 3.87
CA GLU A 113 -3.02 -21.31 3.47
C GLU A 113 -3.21 -20.76 2.04
N PRO A 114 -3.89 -21.51 1.15
CA PRO A 114 -4.18 -20.97 -0.17
C PRO A 114 -4.95 -19.66 0.00
N ILE A 115 -4.43 -18.58 -0.61
CA ILE A 115 -5.09 -17.26 -0.63
C ILE A 115 -6.51 -17.38 -1.26
N VAL A 116 -6.74 -18.46 -2.01
CA VAL A 116 -8.06 -18.90 -2.45
C VAL A 116 -8.57 -19.95 -1.46
N GLY A 117 -9.30 -19.46 -0.46
CA GLY A 117 -9.90 -20.25 0.62
C GLY A 117 -11.26 -19.73 1.06
N VAL A 118 -12.04 -19.15 0.14
CA VAL A 118 -13.50 -19.21 0.26
C VAL A 118 -13.90 -20.41 -0.62
N GLU A 119 -14.09 -21.57 0.02
CA GLU A 119 -14.78 -22.69 -0.62
C GLU A 119 -16.15 -22.21 -1.13
N LEU A 120 -16.57 -22.77 -2.27
CA LEU A 120 -17.90 -22.59 -2.85
C LEU A 120 -19.03 -22.90 -1.85
#